data_AF-A0A1Q2MGG1-F1
#
_entry.id   AF-A0A1Q2MGG1-F1
#
_cell.length_a   1.000
_cell.length_b   1.000
_cell.length_c   1.000
_cell.angle_alpha   90.00
_cell.angle_beta   90.00
_cell.angle_gamma   90.00
#
_symmetry.space_group_name_H-M   'P 1'
#
loop_
_entity.id
_entity.type
_entity.pdbx_description
1 polymer ?
#
loop_
_entity_poly.entity_id
_entity_poly.type
_entity_poly.pdbx_seq_one_letter_code
_entity_poly.pdbx_strand_id
1 'polypeptide(L)'
;MKIAVTSAGPGLDDQVETRFGRCLYFLIIDTNTMQLEAIENPNTVLGGGAGIQSAQLMSEKGVTTVLTGNCGPNAFSVFGQAGIQVIVGVSGMVRTAVEEFKSGSLSSASGPNVASHYGINAPPQTPAANELSATDTGSQGFAGAAFGMGGGRGMGRGMGRGMGMGRGMGMAAPMDMPRGGYETDVTEDTETQTPEQELAALKQQARMLEQQKQQLDQKINQLGGGHKAIAVVQKDKCNACGICADVCPNNAITIQKYAVVNPEVCTGCALCVSGCPSGAIIIARQNIES
;
A
#
# COMPACT_ATOMS: atom_id res chain seq x y z
N MET A 1 -25.36 2.43 -18.12
CA MET A 1 -25.02 2.43 -16.67
C MET A 1 -23.84 3.37 -16.52
N LYS A 2 -23.77 4.19 -15.47
CA LYS A 2 -22.66 5.16 -15.32
C LYS A 2 -21.52 4.56 -14.50
N ILE A 3 -20.34 4.49 -15.10
CA ILE A 3 -19.10 4.14 -14.40
C ILE A 3 -18.20 5.37 -14.31
N ALA A 4 -17.32 5.42 -13.32
CA ALA A 4 -16.24 6.39 -13.25
C ALA A 4 -14.89 5.69 -13.29
N VAL A 5 -13.94 6.24 -14.04
CA VAL A 5 -12.56 5.75 -14.11
C VAL A 5 -11.62 6.85 -13.64
N THR A 6 -10.70 6.52 -12.72
CA THR A 6 -9.63 7.45 -12.34
C THR A 6 -8.63 7.58 -13.47
N SER A 7 -8.26 8.80 -13.85
CA SER A 7 -7.41 9.02 -15.02
C SER A 7 -6.36 10.10 -14.79
N ALA A 8 -5.22 9.94 -15.45
CA ALA A 8 -4.15 10.92 -15.53
C ALA A 8 -4.47 12.08 -16.49
N GLY A 9 -5.48 11.92 -17.36
CA GLY A 9 -5.91 12.93 -18.31
C GLY A 9 -7.41 12.84 -18.66
N PRO A 10 -7.93 13.76 -19.50
CA PRO A 10 -9.35 13.90 -19.78
C PRO A 10 -9.90 12.91 -20.84
N GLY A 11 -9.08 12.03 -21.42
CA GLY A 11 -9.43 11.17 -22.54
C GLY A 11 -9.40 9.67 -22.24
N LEU A 12 -9.97 8.86 -23.15
CA LEU A 12 -9.97 7.40 -23.05
C LEU A 12 -8.60 6.76 -23.31
N ASP A 13 -7.70 7.48 -23.97
CA ASP A 13 -6.36 6.98 -24.29
C ASP A 13 -5.33 7.37 -23.21
N ASP A 14 -5.78 8.02 -22.14
CA ASP A 14 -4.97 8.30 -20.96
C ASP A 14 -4.84 7.07 -20.05
N GLN A 15 -3.84 7.11 -19.17
CA GLN A 15 -3.58 6.06 -18.19
C GLN A 15 -4.54 6.16 -17.00
N VAL A 16 -4.95 5.00 -16.49
CA VAL A 16 -5.67 4.89 -15.23
C VAL A 16 -4.77 5.38 -14.09
N GLU A 17 -5.27 6.30 -13.28
CA GLU A 17 -4.50 6.87 -12.18
C GLU A 17 -4.57 5.98 -10.94
N THR A 18 -3.44 5.85 -10.25
CA THR A 18 -3.26 4.88 -9.18
C THR A 18 -3.92 5.27 -7.86
N ARG A 19 -4.36 6.52 -7.65
CA ARG A 19 -4.82 7.06 -6.37
C ARG A 19 -6.21 7.66 -6.50
N PHE A 20 -7.24 6.91 -6.13
CA PHE A 20 -8.61 7.39 -6.21
C PHE A 20 -8.84 8.82 -5.68
N GLY A 21 -8.45 9.11 -4.44
CA GLY A 21 -8.75 10.41 -3.83
C GLY A 21 -7.98 11.60 -4.42
N ARG A 22 -6.92 11.36 -5.21
CA ARG A 22 -6.03 12.38 -5.75
C ARG A 22 -5.76 12.23 -7.25
N CYS A 23 -6.59 11.47 -7.94
CA CYS A 23 -6.50 11.42 -9.39
C CYS A 23 -6.72 12.80 -9.98
N LEU A 24 -6.17 13.04 -11.16
CA LEU A 24 -6.32 14.34 -11.83
C LEU A 24 -7.72 14.47 -12.42
N TYR A 25 -8.23 13.39 -13.01
CA TYR A 25 -9.54 13.37 -13.65
C TYR A 25 -10.37 12.16 -13.19
N PHE A 26 -11.68 12.36 -13.11
CA PHE A 26 -12.71 11.31 -13.12
C PHE A 26 -13.38 11.30 -14.49
N LEU A 27 -13.28 10.17 -15.18
CA LEU A 27 -13.92 9.96 -16.47
C LEU A 27 -15.23 9.21 -16.25
N ILE A 28 -16.35 9.94 -16.33
CA ILE A 28 -17.68 9.37 -16.19
C ILE A 28 -18.16 8.89 -17.55
N ILE A 29 -18.42 7.60 -17.66
CA ILE A 29 -18.73 6.93 -18.92
C ILE A 29 -20.05 6.22 -18.77
N ASP A 30 -21.00 6.50 -19.66
CA ASP A 30 -22.18 5.65 -19.79
C ASP A 30 -21.85 4.43 -20.65
N THR A 31 -21.88 3.24 -20.05
CA THR A 31 -21.54 1.99 -20.72
C THR A 31 -22.50 1.60 -21.84
N ASN A 32 -23.70 2.19 -21.88
CA ASN A 32 -24.69 1.94 -22.92
C ASN A 32 -24.43 2.79 -24.18
N THR A 33 -24.08 4.07 -24.01
CA THR A 33 -23.92 5.04 -25.11
C THR A 33 -22.47 5.36 -25.43
N MET A 34 -21.52 4.95 -24.58
CA MET A 34 -20.11 5.34 -24.59
C MET A 34 -19.89 6.85 -24.48
N GLN A 35 -20.88 7.60 -24.00
CA GLN A 35 -20.74 9.04 -23.76
C GLN A 35 -19.77 9.27 -22.58
N LEU A 36 -18.78 10.13 -22.81
CA LEU A 36 -17.74 10.49 -21.85
C LEU A 36 -17.97 11.91 -21.31
N GLU A 37 -17.94 12.06 -20.00
CA GLU A 37 -17.83 13.33 -19.28
C GLU A 37 -16.54 13.30 -18.44
N ALA A 38 -15.57 14.14 -18.79
CA ALA A 38 -14.33 14.27 -18.03
C ALA A 38 -14.46 15.37 -16.98
N ILE A 39 -14.18 15.04 -15.71
CA ILE A 39 -14.26 15.95 -14.58
C ILE A 39 -12.87 16.07 -13.96
N GLU A 40 -12.32 17.28 -13.90
CA GLU A 40 -11.11 17.54 -13.13
C GLU A 40 -11.39 17.43 -11.63
N ASN A 41 -10.51 16.77 -10.90
CA ASN A 41 -10.69 16.53 -9.47
C ASN A 41 -10.21 17.74 -8.65
N PRO A 42 -11.10 18.48 -7.97
CA PRO A 42 -10.70 19.62 -7.14
C PRO A 42 -9.96 19.20 -5.86
N ASN A 43 -9.98 17.91 -5.52
CA ASN A 43 -9.51 17.38 -4.23
C ASN A 43 -8.04 16.96 -4.22
N THR A 44 -7.32 17.16 -5.33
CA THR A 44 -5.92 16.72 -5.52
C THR A 44 -4.96 17.27 -4.48
N VAL A 45 -5.16 18.53 -4.05
CA VAL A 45 -4.28 19.27 -3.14
C VAL A 45 -4.73 19.26 -1.67
N LEU A 46 -5.83 18.59 -1.35
CA LEU A 46 -6.33 18.57 0.03
C LEU A 46 -5.36 17.87 0.98
N GLY A 47 -5.05 18.53 2.10
CA GLY A 47 -4.20 17.99 3.17
C GLY A 47 -4.82 16.80 3.92
N GLY A 48 -6.09 16.50 3.71
CA GLY A 48 -6.82 15.38 4.29
C GLY A 48 -8.22 15.26 3.69
N GLY A 49 -8.82 14.07 3.75
CA GLY A 49 -10.20 13.86 3.30
C GLY A 49 -10.43 13.85 1.77
N ALA A 50 -9.38 13.92 0.97
CA ALA A 50 -9.46 13.93 -0.50
C ALA A 50 -10.28 12.74 -1.06
N GLY A 51 -10.10 11.55 -0.49
CA GLY A 51 -10.88 10.36 -0.85
C GLY A 51 -12.36 10.44 -0.47
N ILE A 52 -12.71 11.07 0.65
CA ILE A 52 -14.10 11.21 1.09
C ILE A 52 -14.85 12.16 0.14
N GLN A 53 -14.26 13.34 -0.10
CA GLN A 53 -14.87 14.34 -0.98
C GLN A 53 -14.97 13.86 -2.42
N SER A 54 -13.95 13.13 -2.90
CA SER A 54 -13.99 12.51 -4.22
C SER A 54 -15.07 11.43 -4.32
N ALA A 55 -15.26 10.59 -3.29
CA ALA A 55 -16.32 9.58 -3.28
C ALA A 55 -17.72 10.20 -3.23
N GLN A 56 -17.90 11.30 -2.47
CA GLN A 56 -19.14 12.07 -2.46
C GLN A 56 -19.46 12.64 -3.84
N LEU A 57 -18.47 13.23 -4.52
CA LEU A 57 -18.63 13.72 -5.90
C LEU A 57 -19.09 12.62 -6.87
N MET A 58 -18.56 11.40 -6.73
CA MET A 58 -18.99 10.26 -7.56
C MET A 58 -20.44 9.84 -7.25
N SER A 59 -20.85 9.91 -5.98
CA SER A 59 -22.23 9.65 -5.58
C SER A 59 -23.19 10.69 -6.15
N GLU A 60 -22.85 11.98 -6.09
CA GLU A 60 -23.63 13.07 -6.69
C GLU A 60 -23.79 12.93 -8.20
N LYS A 61 -22.77 12.40 -8.89
CA LYS A 61 -22.81 12.14 -10.33
C LYS A 61 -23.61 10.89 -10.71
N GLY A 62 -24.10 10.13 -9.74
CA GLY A 62 -24.93 8.93 -9.94
C GLY A 62 -24.14 7.78 -10.57
N VAL A 63 -22.86 7.67 -10.24
CA VAL A 63 -21.99 6.57 -10.68
C VAL A 63 -22.35 5.31 -9.91
N THR A 64 -22.49 4.17 -10.59
CA THR A 64 -22.78 2.89 -9.95
C THR A 64 -21.52 2.06 -9.67
N THR A 65 -20.46 2.30 -10.46
CA THR A 65 -19.19 1.56 -10.35
C THR A 65 -17.99 2.48 -10.56
N VAL A 66 -16.97 2.38 -9.71
CA VAL A 66 -15.70 3.10 -9.84
C VAL A 66 -14.58 2.13 -10.17
N LEU A 67 -13.83 2.41 -11.23
CA LEU A 67 -12.60 1.73 -11.63
C LEU A 67 -11.40 2.58 -11.19
N THR A 68 -10.53 2.03 -10.35
CA THR A 68 -9.34 2.74 -9.85
C THR A 68 -8.16 1.80 -9.62
N GLY A 69 -6.95 2.34 -9.60
CA GLY A 69 -5.78 1.60 -9.15
C GLY A 69 -5.87 1.28 -7.66
N ASN A 70 -5.90 2.30 -6.81
CA ASN A 70 -6.02 2.13 -5.36
C ASN A 70 -7.17 2.91 -4.76
N CYS A 71 -7.80 2.32 -3.74
CA CYS A 71 -8.84 2.91 -2.93
C CYS A 71 -8.54 2.65 -1.44
N GLY A 72 -8.44 3.72 -0.65
CA GLY A 72 -8.27 3.64 0.80
C GLY A 72 -9.59 3.45 1.56
N PRO A 73 -9.53 3.12 2.86
CA PRO A 73 -10.70 2.76 3.67
C PRO A 73 -11.75 3.86 3.76
N ASN A 74 -11.33 5.12 3.85
CA ASN A 74 -12.24 6.26 3.96
C ASN A 74 -13.08 6.51 2.71
N ALA A 75 -12.53 6.24 1.52
CA ALA A 75 -13.30 6.35 0.28
C ALA A 75 -14.20 5.11 0.10
N PHE A 76 -13.66 3.93 0.42
CA PHE A 76 -14.38 2.67 0.33
C PHE A 76 -15.64 2.64 1.21
N SER A 77 -15.57 3.21 2.42
CA SER A 77 -16.73 3.32 3.31
C SER A 77 -17.83 4.21 2.74
N VAL A 78 -17.48 5.35 2.12
CA VAL A 78 -18.44 6.25 1.46
C VAL A 78 -19.10 5.53 0.27
N PHE A 79 -18.32 4.80 -0.52
CA PHE A 79 -18.85 4.01 -1.62
C PHE A 79 -19.84 2.93 -1.16
N GLY A 80 -19.50 2.19 -0.10
CA GLY A 80 -20.40 1.19 0.50
C GLY A 80 -21.72 1.79 0.97
N GLN A 81 -21.69 2.97 1.60
CA GLN A 81 -22.90 3.69 2.03
C GLN A 81 -23.74 4.20 0.86
N ALA A 82 -23.09 4.62 -0.23
CA ALA A 82 -23.75 5.10 -1.44
C ALA A 82 -24.22 3.96 -2.37
N GLY A 83 -23.93 2.69 -2.05
CA GLY A 83 -24.25 1.54 -2.91
C GLY A 83 -23.43 1.51 -4.20
N ILE A 84 -22.25 2.14 -4.21
CA ILE A 84 -21.35 2.22 -5.36
C ILE A 84 -20.34 1.07 -5.28
N GLN A 85 -20.24 0.31 -6.36
CA GLN A 85 -19.25 -0.76 -6.47
C GLN A 85 -17.87 -0.18 -6.78
N VAL A 86 -16.83 -0.75 -6.20
CA VAL A 86 -15.45 -0.31 -6.45
C VAL A 86 -14.66 -1.49 -7.00
N ILE A 87 -13.91 -1.26 -8.06
CA ILE A 87 -12.96 -2.22 -8.63
C ILE A 87 -11.58 -1.58 -8.46
N VAL A 88 -10.71 -2.28 -7.74
CA VAL A 88 -9.34 -1.85 -7.43
C VAL A 88 -8.33 -2.70 -8.19
N GLY A 89 -7.09 -2.23 -8.28
CA GLY A 89 -6.03 -2.89 -9.04
C GLY A 89 -6.09 -2.66 -10.55
N VAL A 90 -6.94 -1.73 -11.01
CA VAL A 90 -7.05 -1.38 -12.42
C VAL A 90 -5.82 -0.57 -12.83
N SER A 91 -5.21 -0.94 -13.96
CA SER A 91 -4.03 -0.27 -14.52
C SER A 91 -4.04 -0.30 -16.04
N GLY A 92 -3.18 0.49 -16.67
CA GLY A 92 -3.12 0.60 -18.13
C GLY A 92 -4.02 1.71 -18.67
N MET A 93 -4.46 1.57 -19.92
CA MET A 93 -5.28 2.58 -20.61
C MET A 93 -6.73 2.55 -20.13
N VAL A 94 -7.35 3.73 -19.98
CA VAL A 94 -8.75 3.87 -19.59
C VAL A 94 -9.68 3.10 -20.55
N ARG A 95 -9.44 3.21 -21.86
CA ARG A 95 -10.21 2.48 -22.88
C ARG A 95 -10.26 0.98 -22.60
N THR A 96 -9.10 0.38 -22.33
CA THR A 96 -8.97 -1.05 -22.03
C THR A 96 -9.69 -1.40 -20.74
N ALA A 97 -9.55 -0.60 -19.68
CA ALA A 97 -10.26 -0.83 -18.42
C ALA A 97 -11.79 -0.80 -18.59
N VAL A 98 -12.31 0.09 -19.43
CA VAL A 98 -13.75 0.17 -19.74
C VAL A 98 -14.21 -1.05 -20.54
N GLU A 99 -13.40 -1.54 -21.48
CA GLU A 99 -13.69 -2.75 -22.25
C GLU A 99 -13.70 -3.99 -21.35
N GLU A 100 -12.71 -4.14 -20.46
CA GLU A 100 -12.63 -5.23 -19.48
C GLU A 100 -13.79 -5.20 -18.47
N PHE A 101 -14.25 -4.01 -18.09
CA PHE A 101 -15.46 -3.87 -17.29
C PHE A 101 -16.69 -4.37 -18.05
N LYS A 102 -16.85 -3.97 -19.32
CA LYS A 102 -17.99 -4.37 -20.16
C LYS A 102 -18.00 -5.87 -20.47
N SER A 103 -16.83 -6.50 -20.58
CA SER A 103 -16.72 -7.96 -20.76
C SER A 103 -16.97 -8.75 -19.48
N GLY A 104 -17.11 -8.09 -18.33
CA GLY A 104 -17.26 -8.74 -17.02
C GLY A 104 -15.98 -9.37 -16.50
N SER A 105 -14.81 -8.96 -17.03
CA SER A 105 -13.50 -9.51 -16.64
C SER A 105 -12.97 -8.94 -15.34
N LEU A 106 -13.55 -7.83 -14.87
CA LEU A 106 -13.18 -7.18 -13.61
C LEU A 106 -14.13 -7.57 -12.48
N SER A 107 -13.56 -7.91 -11.32
CA SER A 107 -14.31 -8.23 -10.11
C SER A 107 -14.37 -7.06 -9.13
N SER A 108 -15.53 -6.88 -8.51
CA SER A 108 -15.71 -5.89 -7.43
C SER A 108 -14.80 -6.23 -6.24
N ALA A 109 -14.17 -5.21 -5.68
CA ALA A 109 -13.37 -5.32 -4.47
C ALA A 109 -14.26 -5.57 -3.25
N SER A 110 -13.83 -6.46 -2.36
CA SER A 110 -14.47 -6.72 -1.06
C SER A 110 -14.03 -5.75 0.04
N GLY A 111 -12.99 -4.95 -0.22
CA GLY A 111 -12.40 -4.00 0.72
C GLY A 111 -11.42 -3.04 0.05
N PRO A 112 -10.89 -2.04 0.80
CA PRO A 112 -9.81 -1.17 0.34
C PRO A 112 -8.53 -1.98 0.08
N ASN A 113 -7.67 -1.49 -0.81
CA ASN A 113 -6.40 -2.15 -1.15
C ASN A 113 -5.16 -1.37 -0.68
N VAL A 114 -5.34 -0.24 0.01
CA VAL A 114 -4.27 0.56 0.61
C VAL A 114 -4.67 1.04 2.01
N ALA A 115 -3.68 1.23 2.87
CA ALA A 115 -3.88 1.77 4.21
C ALA A 115 -4.38 3.23 4.21
N SER A 116 -4.92 3.65 5.36
CA SER A 116 -5.29 5.05 5.60
C SER A 116 -4.14 6.01 5.29
N HIS A 117 -4.47 7.19 4.75
CA HIS A 117 -3.52 8.26 4.40
C HIS A 117 -2.53 7.97 3.25
N TYR A 118 -2.80 6.96 2.42
CA TYR A 118 -2.05 6.69 1.19
C TYR A 118 -1.86 7.97 0.34
N GLY A 119 -0.60 8.36 0.11
CA GLY A 119 -0.23 9.51 -0.71
C GLY A 119 -0.18 10.89 -0.03
N ILE A 120 -0.29 11.00 1.31
CA ILE A 120 0.02 12.24 2.07
C ILE A 120 1.36 12.02 2.79
N ASN A 121 2.45 12.61 2.28
CA ASN A 121 3.80 12.49 2.85
C ASN A 121 4.13 11.09 3.39
N ALA A 122 4.27 10.14 2.46
CA ALA A 122 4.99 8.92 2.77
C ALA A 122 6.49 9.28 2.87
N PRO A 123 7.18 9.10 4.01
CA PRO A 123 8.59 8.69 3.90
C PRO A 123 8.61 7.45 2.98
N PRO A 124 9.65 7.26 2.15
CA PRO A 124 9.69 6.15 1.19
C PRO A 124 9.32 4.84 1.91
N GLN A 125 8.12 4.33 1.63
CA GLN A 125 7.62 3.15 2.31
C GLN A 125 8.14 1.92 1.59
N THR A 126 9.03 1.21 2.28
CA THR A 126 9.15 -0.23 2.17
C THR A 126 7.79 -0.88 2.47
N PRO A 127 7.43 -1.98 1.80
CA PRO A 127 6.08 -2.54 1.88
C PRO A 127 5.89 -3.25 3.22
N ALA A 128 4.85 -2.87 3.97
CA ALA A 128 4.36 -3.61 5.13
C ALA A 128 2.94 -4.12 4.85
N ALA A 129 2.77 -5.41 5.14
CA ALA A 129 1.60 -6.21 4.82
C ALA A 129 0.41 -5.99 5.79
N ASN A 130 -0.77 -6.17 5.20
CA ASN A 130 -2.06 -6.64 5.70
C ASN A 130 -2.41 -6.62 7.20
N GLU A 131 -3.56 -5.97 7.42
CA GLU A 131 -4.60 -6.16 8.43
C GLU A 131 -5.10 -7.62 8.58
N LEU A 132 -5.69 -7.94 9.75
CA LEU A 132 -7.12 -8.33 9.91
C LEU A 132 -7.38 -8.65 11.41
N SER A 133 -8.25 -7.90 12.09
CA SER A 133 -9.71 -8.10 12.29
C SER A 133 -10.07 -8.98 13.48
N ALA A 134 -10.77 -8.41 14.45
CA ALA A 134 -11.58 -9.14 15.41
C ALA A 134 -12.93 -8.41 15.56
N THR A 135 -14.00 -9.06 15.10
CA THR A 135 -15.36 -8.77 15.54
C THR A 135 -15.61 -9.46 16.88
N ASP A 136 -15.91 -8.62 17.85
CA ASP A 136 -16.81 -8.77 19.00
C ASP A 136 -17.53 -10.13 19.19
N THR A 137 -17.24 -10.76 20.34
CA THR A 137 -18.30 -11.23 21.25
C THR A 137 -17.71 -11.37 22.66
N GLY A 138 -18.22 -10.59 23.62
CA GLY A 138 -18.37 -11.06 25.00
C GLY A 138 -17.61 -10.34 26.11
N SER A 139 -18.21 -9.25 26.59
CA SER A 139 -18.54 -9.01 28.01
C SER A 139 -17.50 -8.45 29.00
N GLN A 140 -18.00 -7.50 29.81
CA GLN A 140 -17.51 -7.01 31.12
C GLN A 140 -16.24 -6.14 31.03
N GLY A 141 -16.26 -4.83 31.27
CA GLY A 141 -16.89 -4.11 32.36
C GLY A 141 -15.79 -3.33 33.10
N PHE A 142 -16.16 -2.17 33.63
CA PHE A 142 -15.39 -1.26 34.49
C PHE A 142 -14.80 0.02 33.88
N ALA A 143 -15.25 1.10 34.51
CA ALA A 143 -15.01 2.49 34.24
C ALA A 143 -13.59 2.92 34.61
N GLY A 144 -13.09 3.92 33.90
CA GLY A 144 -11.86 4.62 34.24
C GLY A 144 -11.75 5.91 33.47
N ALA A 145 -12.24 7.00 34.05
CA ALA A 145 -11.94 8.35 33.61
C ALA A 145 -10.44 8.61 33.73
N ALA A 146 -9.78 9.04 32.66
CA ALA A 146 -8.42 9.57 32.74
C ALA A 146 -8.22 10.70 31.71
N PHE A 147 -8.02 11.89 32.28
CA PHE A 147 -7.78 13.17 31.63
C PHE A 147 -6.48 13.14 30.83
N GLY A 148 -6.54 13.53 29.55
CA GLY A 148 -5.36 13.73 28.71
C GLY A 148 -4.66 15.05 29.05
N MET A 149 -3.49 14.98 29.71
CA MET A 149 -2.53 16.08 29.80
C MET A 149 -1.47 15.93 28.71
N GLY A 150 -1.61 16.70 27.63
CA GLY A 150 -0.63 16.76 26.54
C GLY A 150 0.64 17.49 26.95
N GLY A 151 1.75 16.74 27.05
CA GLY A 151 3.10 17.28 27.28
C GLY A 151 3.83 17.58 25.97
N GLY A 152 3.57 18.74 25.38
CA GLY A 152 4.35 19.27 24.26
C GLY A 152 5.66 19.88 24.73
N ARG A 153 6.79 19.17 24.55
CA ARG A 153 8.13 19.65 24.90
C ARG A 153 8.75 20.37 23.69
N GLY A 154 8.41 21.64 23.51
CA GLY A 154 9.04 22.51 22.53
C GLY A 154 10.45 22.93 22.98
N MET A 155 11.48 22.50 22.25
CA MET A 155 12.86 22.99 22.40
C MET A 155 12.97 24.40 21.78
N GLY A 156 12.59 25.41 22.57
CA GLY A 156 12.87 26.82 22.29
C GLY A 156 14.31 27.17 22.69
N ARG A 157 15.15 27.37 21.68
CA ARG A 157 16.54 27.83 21.77
C ARG A 157 16.57 29.29 22.22
N GLY A 158 16.69 29.53 23.52
CA GLY A 158 16.80 30.87 24.10
C GLY A 158 17.97 30.97 25.07
N MET A 159 19.06 31.61 24.64
CA MET A 159 20.14 32.07 25.52
C MET A 159 19.59 33.18 26.41
N GLY A 160 19.31 32.87 27.67
CA GLY A 160 18.91 33.84 28.69
C GLY A 160 19.56 33.51 30.02
N ARG A 161 20.67 34.17 30.32
CA ARG A 161 21.21 34.28 31.69
C ARG A 161 20.16 34.99 32.55
N GLY A 162 19.67 34.33 33.60
CA GLY A 162 18.81 34.94 34.59
C GLY A 162 18.99 34.28 35.95
N MET A 163 19.84 34.88 36.78
CA MET A 163 19.87 34.64 38.24
C MET A 163 18.53 35.06 38.84
N GLY A 164 17.92 34.20 39.64
CA GLY A 164 16.71 34.51 40.40
C GLY A 164 16.68 33.76 41.73
N MET A 165 17.27 34.37 42.77
CA MET A 165 17.07 34.00 44.16
C MET A 165 15.60 34.26 44.55
N GLY A 166 14.89 33.22 45.01
CA GLY A 166 13.54 33.31 45.54
C GLY A 166 13.44 32.67 46.92
N ARG A 167 13.71 33.48 47.94
CA ARG A 167 13.61 33.20 49.37
C ARG A 167 12.12 33.02 49.75
N GLY A 168 11.78 32.01 50.54
CA GLY A 168 10.42 31.82 51.06
C GLY A 168 10.37 30.91 52.28
N MET A 169 10.82 31.44 53.42
CA MET A 169 10.67 30.87 54.76
C MET A 169 9.21 30.99 55.23
N GLY A 170 8.66 29.94 55.85
CA GLY A 170 7.37 30.00 56.56
C GLY A 170 7.15 28.78 57.44
N MET A 171 7.58 28.86 58.70
CA MET A 171 7.27 27.91 59.76
C MET A 171 5.81 28.05 60.22
N ALA A 172 5.13 26.94 60.53
CA ALA A 172 4.11 26.88 61.59
C ALA A 172 3.81 25.42 62.00
N ALA A 173 4.38 25.07 63.16
CA ALA A 173 3.91 24.25 64.29
C ALA A 173 3.05 22.95 64.15
N PRO A 174 3.22 22.00 65.09
CA PRO A 174 2.63 20.65 65.09
C PRO A 174 1.37 20.53 65.97
N MET A 175 0.56 19.49 65.75
CA MET A 175 -0.46 18.83 66.64
C MET A 175 -1.30 17.89 65.75
N ASP A 176 -1.82 16.72 66.11
CA ASP A 176 -1.70 15.80 67.25
C ASP A 176 -2.46 14.49 66.86
N MET A 177 -1.96 13.32 67.30
CA MET A 177 -2.62 11.98 67.46
C MET A 177 -3.14 11.14 66.27
N PRO A 178 -3.39 9.81 66.43
CA PRO A 178 -2.93 8.85 67.45
C PRO A 178 -2.29 7.55 66.89
N ARG A 179 -1.63 6.81 67.79
CA ARG A 179 -1.10 5.45 67.64
C ARG A 179 -2.19 4.42 67.26
N GLY A 180 -1.88 3.58 66.29
CA GLY A 180 -2.51 2.27 66.07
C GLY A 180 -1.46 1.30 65.54
N GLY A 181 -1.03 0.37 66.39
CA GLY A 181 -0.12 -0.70 66.00
C GLY A 181 -0.87 -1.84 65.32
N TYR A 182 -0.28 -2.37 64.24
CA TYR A 182 -0.25 -3.80 63.96
C TYR A 182 0.95 -4.04 63.03
N GLU A 183 1.92 -4.79 63.55
CA GLU A 183 2.89 -5.51 62.73
C GLU A 183 2.16 -6.71 62.11
N THR A 184 2.24 -6.87 60.79
CA THR A 184 2.40 -8.17 60.11
C THR A 184 2.81 -7.91 58.66
N ASP A 185 4.07 -8.20 58.38
CA ASP A 185 4.54 -9.04 57.27
C ASP A 185 3.52 -9.34 56.16
N VAL A 186 3.75 -8.78 54.97
CA VAL A 186 3.75 -9.55 53.71
C VAL A 186 4.80 -8.91 52.82
N THR A 187 5.96 -9.55 52.72
CA THR A 187 6.91 -9.33 51.64
C THR A 187 6.25 -9.81 50.35
N GLU A 188 5.85 -8.90 49.47
CA GLU A 188 5.51 -9.29 48.09
C GLU A 188 6.80 -9.63 47.36
N ASP A 189 7.02 -10.93 47.25
CA ASP A 189 8.08 -11.58 46.51
C ASP A 189 8.13 -11.05 45.07
N THR A 190 9.04 -10.11 44.83
CA THR A 190 9.49 -9.83 43.47
C THR A 190 10.46 -10.95 43.12
N GLU A 191 9.94 -12.06 42.58
CA GLU A 191 10.74 -13.12 41.99
C GLU A 191 11.54 -12.54 40.80
N THR A 192 12.70 -11.95 41.09
CA THR A 192 13.70 -11.63 40.08
C THR A 192 14.16 -12.94 39.47
N GLN A 193 13.65 -13.23 38.27
CA GLN A 193 14.07 -14.35 37.43
C GLN A 193 15.59 -14.41 37.40
N THR A 194 16.15 -15.62 37.58
CA THR A 194 17.61 -15.76 37.57
C THR A 194 18.14 -15.48 36.15
N PRO A 195 19.37 -14.96 36.00
CA PRO A 195 19.97 -14.70 34.68
C PRO A 195 19.99 -15.94 33.75
N GLU A 196 19.99 -17.14 34.34
CA GLU A 196 19.93 -18.41 33.62
C GLU A 196 18.54 -18.70 33.04
N GLN A 197 17.47 -18.35 33.77
CA GLN A 197 16.08 -18.46 33.30
C GLN A 197 15.80 -17.47 32.18
N GLU A 198 16.32 -16.25 32.29
CA GLU A 198 16.21 -15.23 31.24
C GLU A 198 16.95 -15.64 29.96
N LEU A 199 18.17 -16.18 30.09
CA LEU A 199 18.94 -16.70 28.95
C LEU A 199 18.24 -17.88 28.26
N ALA A 200 17.59 -18.76 29.03
CA ALA A 200 16.81 -19.86 28.47
C ALA A 200 15.59 -19.35 27.69
N ALA A 201 14.86 -18.36 28.23
CA ALA A 201 13.73 -17.74 27.55
C ALA A 201 14.16 -17.04 26.24
N LEU A 202 15.26 -16.28 26.26
CA LEU A 202 15.81 -15.61 25.07
C LEU A 202 16.26 -16.60 24.00
N LYS A 203 16.90 -17.70 24.37
CA LYS A 203 17.28 -18.77 23.42
C LYS A 203 16.06 -19.43 22.79
N GLN A 204 15.00 -19.64 23.56
CA GLN A 204 13.75 -20.18 23.05
C GLN A 204 13.06 -19.18 22.10
N GLN A 205 13.07 -17.89 22.43
CA GLN A 205 12.58 -16.83 21.56
C GLN A 205 13.34 -16.76 20.24
N ALA A 206 14.69 -16.86 20.27
CA ALA A 206 15.52 -16.88 19.07
C ALA A 206 15.16 -18.04 18.13
N ARG A 207 14.93 -19.25 18.67
CA ARG A 207 14.51 -20.42 17.86
C ARG A 207 13.14 -20.23 17.21
N MET A 208 12.19 -19.61 17.91
CA MET A 208 10.87 -19.31 17.33
C MET A 208 10.97 -18.28 16.19
N LEU A 209 11.83 -17.27 16.34
CA LEU A 209 12.08 -16.28 15.29
C LEU A 209 12.75 -16.89 14.06
N GLU A 210 13.68 -17.82 14.25
CA GLU A 210 14.29 -18.57 13.13
C GLU A 210 13.25 -19.37 12.35
N GLN A 211 12.29 -20.00 13.04
CA GLN A 211 11.18 -20.70 12.38
C GLN A 211 10.27 -19.73 11.62
N GLN A 212 9.94 -18.58 12.20
CA GLN A 212 9.15 -17.55 11.52
C GLN A 212 9.85 -17.02 10.26
N LYS A 213 11.17 -16.81 10.32
CA LYS A 213 11.97 -16.41 9.15
C LYS A 213 11.83 -17.42 8.02
N GLN A 214 12.01 -18.72 8.31
CA GLN A 214 11.89 -19.77 7.29
C GLN A 214 10.49 -19.81 6.65
N GLN A 215 9.44 -19.58 7.43
CA GLN A 215 8.07 -19.52 6.90
C GLN A 215 7.83 -18.30 6.00
N LEU A 216 8.41 -17.15 6.36
CA LEU A 216 8.35 -15.95 5.53
C LEU A 216 9.10 -16.14 4.21
N ASP A 217 10.30 -16.73 4.23
CA ASP A 217 11.07 -17.03 3.02
C ASP A 217 10.29 -17.93 2.06
N GLN A 218 9.58 -18.94 2.58
CA GLN A 218 8.70 -19.79 1.78
C GLN A 218 7.52 -19.02 1.15
N LYS A 219 6.88 -18.12 1.91
CA LYS A 219 5.81 -17.26 1.37
C LYS A 219 6.32 -16.28 0.32
N ILE A 220 7.52 -15.71 0.53
CA ILE A 220 8.16 -14.84 -0.45
C ILE A 220 8.39 -15.60 -1.75
N ASN A 221 8.87 -16.85 -1.71
CA ASN A 221 9.04 -17.64 -2.92
C ASN A 221 7.71 -18.00 -3.61
N GLN A 222 6.64 -18.18 -2.84
CA GLN A 222 5.29 -18.46 -3.38
C GLN A 222 4.62 -17.23 -4.00
N LEU A 223 4.90 -16.03 -3.49
CA LEU A 223 4.25 -14.78 -3.90
C LEU A 223 5.13 -13.92 -4.82
N GLY A 224 6.44 -14.06 -4.71
CA GLY A 224 7.48 -13.25 -5.37
C GLY A 224 8.00 -13.84 -6.68
N GLY A 225 7.38 -14.90 -7.20
CA GLY A 225 7.67 -15.46 -8.53
C GLY A 225 7.21 -14.49 -9.63
N GLY A 226 7.91 -13.38 -9.80
CA GLY A 226 7.69 -12.46 -10.91
C GLY A 226 8.06 -13.15 -12.22
N HIS A 227 7.08 -13.35 -13.11
CA HIS A 227 7.36 -13.80 -14.46
C HIS A 227 7.72 -12.60 -15.34
N LYS A 228 8.95 -12.57 -15.86
CA LYS A 228 9.35 -11.59 -16.89
C LYS A 228 8.94 -12.10 -18.25
N ALA A 229 8.22 -11.29 -19.01
CA ALA A 229 8.03 -11.52 -20.43
C ALA A 229 9.35 -11.25 -21.16
N ILE A 230 9.91 -12.24 -21.83
CA ILE A 230 11.14 -12.11 -22.61
C ILE A 230 10.97 -12.65 -24.03
N ALA A 231 11.77 -12.14 -24.96
CA ALA A 231 11.81 -12.67 -26.32
C ALA A 231 12.62 -13.98 -26.37
N VAL A 232 12.09 -14.99 -27.04
CA VAL A 232 12.72 -16.31 -27.22
C VAL A 232 12.77 -16.64 -28.70
N VAL A 233 13.92 -17.14 -29.16
CA VAL A 233 14.19 -17.41 -30.57
C VAL A 233 14.09 -18.92 -30.86
N GLN A 234 13.27 -19.28 -31.83
CA GLN A 234 13.14 -20.61 -32.42
C GLN A 234 14.29 -20.82 -33.41
N LYS A 235 15.29 -21.61 -33.00
CA LYS A 235 16.56 -21.79 -33.73
C LYS A 235 16.37 -22.42 -35.10
N ASP A 236 15.32 -23.21 -35.28
CA ASP A 236 14.92 -23.89 -36.51
C ASP A 236 14.33 -22.93 -37.57
N LYS A 237 13.77 -21.80 -37.15
CA LYS A 237 13.16 -20.81 -38.06
C LYS A 237 14.00 -19.55 -38.23
N CYS A 238 15.00 -19.34 -37.39
CA CYS A 238 15.87 -18.18 -37.45
C CYS A 238 16.88 -18.32 -38.57
N ASN A 239 16.88 -17.37 -39.51
CA ASN A 239 17.86 -17.28 -40.60
C ASN A 239 19.03 -16.30 -40.29
N ALA A 240 19.13 -15.82 -39.05
CA ALA A 240 20.15 -14.88 -38.59
C ALA A 240 20.26 -13.56 -39.42
N CYS A 241 19.16 -13.09 -40.02
CA CYS A 241 19.17 -11.87 -40.86
C CYS A 241 19.49 -10.55 -40.13
N GLY A 242 19.42 -10.53 -38.79
CA GLY A 242 19.84 -9.38 -38.00
C GLY A 242 18.78 -8.32 -37.68
N ILE A 243 17.66 -8.28 -38.41
CA ILE A 243 16.60 -7.25 -38.24
C ILE A 243 16.15 -7.10 -36.78
N CYS A 244 16.01 -8.23 -36.07
CA CYS A 244 15.63 -8.23 -34.66
C CYS A 244 16.60 -7.46 -33.74
N ALA A 245 17.90 -7.45 -34.05
CA ALA A 245 18.90 -6.68 -33.32
C ALA A 245 18.77 -5.18 -33.64
N ASP A 246 18.56 -4.82 -34.90
CA ASP A 246 18.41 -3.42 -35.34
C ASP A 246 17.19 -2.74 -34.73
N VAL A 247 16.07 -3.46 -34.60
CA VAL A 247 14.83 -2.94 -34.01
C VAL A 247 14.81 -3.01 -32.48
N CYS A 248 15.85 -3.54 -31.83
CA CYS A 248 15.87 -3.70 -30.38
C CYS A 248 16.32 -2.41 -29.70
N PRO A 249 15.42 -1.66 -29.02
CA PRO A 249 15.78 -0.38 -28.41
C PRO A 249 16.77 -0.53 -27.23
N ASN A 250 16.81 -1.72 -26.63
CA ASN A 250 17.64 -2.02 -25.46
C ASN A 250 18.91 -2.79 -25.81
N ASN A 251 19.19 -3.02 -27.11
CA ASN A 251 20.34 -3.81 -27.57
C ASN A 251 20.44 -5.20 -26.87
N ALA A 252 19.30 -5.82 -26.58
CA ALA A 252 19.23 -7.08 -25.86
C ALA A 252 19.51 -8.31 -26.76
N ILE A 253 19.79 -8.12 -28.05
CA ILE A 253 19.87 -9.20 -29.04
C ILE A 253 21.21 -9.16 -29.77
N THR A 254 21.90 -10.29 -29.78
CA THR A 254 23.16 -10.48 -30.51
C THR A 254 22.97 -11.53 -31.60
N ILE A 255 23.56 -11.29 -32.77
CA ILE A 255 23.50 -12.21 -33.91
C ILE A 255 24.75 -13.10 -33.92
N GLN A 256 24.54 -14.41 -33.88
CA GLN A 256 25.58 -15.42 -34.09
C GLN A 256 25.11 -16.37 -35.20
N LYS A 257 25.16 -17.70 -34.98
CA LYS A 257 24.51 -18.69 -35.84
C LYS A 257 22.98 -18.54 -35.87
N TYR A 258 22.41 -17.96 -34.82
CA TYR A 258 21.01 -17.56 -34.67
C TYR A 258 20.97 -16.32 -33.77
N ALA A 259 19.83 -15.63 -33.71
CA ALA A 259 19.64 -14.52 -32.78
C ALA A 259 19.61 -15.04 -31.33
N VAL A 260 20.38 -14.42 -30.44
CA VAL A 260 20.47 -14.75 -29.02
C VAL A 260 20.00 -13.55 -28.22
N VAL A 261 19.01 -13.76 -27.34
CA VAL A 261 18.42 -12.71 -26.50
C VAL A 261 19.03 -12.78 -25.11
N ASN A 262 19.49 -11.64 -24.57
CA ASN A 262 19.89 -11.50 -23.18
C ASN A 262 18.65 -11.26 -22.30
N PRO A 263 18.27 -12.20 -21.41
CA PRO A 263 17.06 -12.11 -20.60
C PRO A 263 17.12 -11.00 -19.53
N GLU A 264 18.32 -10.62 -19.09
CA GLU A 264 18.51 -9.56 -18.08
C GLU A 264 18.18 -8.19 -18.67
N VAL A 265 18.62 -7.95 -19.92
CA VAL A 265 18.44 -6.68 -20.64
C VAL A 265 17.11 -6.62 -21.38
N CYS A 266 16.59 -7.76 -21.84
CA CYS A 266 15.33 -7.81 -22.58
C CYS A 266 14.16 -7.33 -21.69
N THR A 267 13.39 -6.37 -22.19
CA THR A 267 12.21 -5.84 -21.49
C THR A 267 10.89 -6.50 -21.90
N GLY A 268 10.92 -7.39 -22.90
CA GLY A 268 9.71 -8.03 -23.41
C GLY A 268 8.83 -7.17 -24.32
N CYS A 269 9.32 -6.02 -24.83
CA CYS A 269 8.53 -5.09 -25.66
C CYS A 269 8.02 -5.62 -27.01
N ALA A 270 8.41 -6.83 -27.41
CA ALA A 270 7.95 -7.53 -28.62
C ALA A 270 8.23 -6.89 -30.00
N LEU A 271 8.99 -5.79 -30.08
CA LEU A 271 9.37 -5.17 -31.37
C LEU A 271 10.10 -6.14 -32.31
N CYS A 272 10.96 -7.00 -31.76
CA CYS A 272 11.68 -8.03 -32.52
C CYS A 272 10.75 -9.13 -33.06
N VAL A 273 9.59 -9.37 -32.43
CA VAL A 273 8.59 -10.33 -32.91
C VAL A 273 7.94 -9.78 -34.17
N SER A 274 7.47 -8.53 -34.14
CA SER A 274 6.91 -7.86 -35.32
C SER A 274 7.92 -7.67 -36.44
N GLY A 275 9.20 -7.44 -36.10
CA GLY A 275 10.27 -7.25 -37.07
C GLY A 275 10.84 -8.54 -37.67
N CYS A 276 10.46 -9.73 -37.17
CA CYS A 276 11.04 -10.99 -37.63
C CYS A 276 10.30 -11.52 -38.87
N PRO A 277 10.88 -11.45 -40.09
CA PRO A 277 10.20 -11.89 -41.31
C PRO A 277 9.97 -13.42 -41.36
N SER A 278 10.78 -14.19 -40.62
CA SER A 278 10.63 -15.65 -40.55
C SER A 278 9.72 -16.11 -39.41
N GLY A 279 9.17 -15.19 -38.60
CA GLY A 279 8.33 -15.53 -37.45
C GLY A 279 9.05 -16.39 -36.39
N ALA A 280 10.38 -16.28 -36.31
CA ALA A 280 11.20 -17.11 -35.44
C ALA A 280 11.24 -16.66 -33.97
N ILE A 281 10.63 -15.52 -33.62
CA ILE A 281 10.72 -14.95 -32.27
C ILE A 281 9.34 -14.93 -31.64
N ILE A 282 9.24 -15.38 -30.39
CA ILE A 282 8.01 -15.36 -29.58
C ILE A 282 8.27 -14.68 -28.23
N ILE A 283 7.21 -14.26 -27.55
CA ILE A 283 7.28 -13.84 -26.15
C ILE A 283 6.96 -15.03 -25.25
N ALA A 284 7.84 -15.31 -24.30
CA ALA A 284 7.65 -16.33 -23.28
C ALA A 284 7.77 -15.71 -21.88
N ARG A 285 7.11 -16.34 -20.91
CA ARG A 285 7.27 -16.00 -19.49
C ARG A 285 8.45 -16.80 -18.93
N GLN A 286 9.47 -16.12 -18.42
CA GLN A 286 10.55 -16.74 -17.64
C GLN A 286 10.44 -16.36 -16.17
N ASN A 287 10.70 -17.34 -15.30
CA ASN A 287 10.82 -17.10 -13.86
C ASN A 287 12.09 -16.29 -13.63
N ILE A 288 11.96 -15.13 -12.99
CA ILE A 288 13.13 -14.40 -12.49
C ILE A 288 13.46 -15.03 -11.13
N GLU A 289 14.58 -15.74 -11.04
CA GLU A 289 15.19 -16.00 -9.74
C GLU A 289 15.74 -14.65 -9.25
N SER A 290 15.14 -14.10 -8.18
CA SER A 290 15.56 -12.84 -7.56
C SER A 290 16.64 -13.07 -6.51
#